data_AF-A0A6L5EJJ8-F1
#
_entry.id   AF-A0A6L5EJJ8-F1
#
_cell.length_a   1.000
_cell.length_b   1.000
_cell.length_c   1.000
_cell.angle_alpha   90.00
_cell.angle_beta   90.00
_cell.angle_gamma   90.00
#
_symmetry.space_group_name_H-M   'P 1'
#
loop_
_entity.id
_entity.type
_entity.pdbx_description
1 polymer ?
#
loop_
_entity_poly.entity_id
_entity_poly.type
_entity_poly.pdbx_seq_one_letter_code
_entity_poly.pdbx_strand_id
1 'polypeptide(L)'
;KRLQDYIGNDHLVLSEYGPGEQPLKFHFPARNRIIAGLCRGVIVAEAKMRSGSLITCERAMEEGRDVFAIPGSILDGLSDGCHHLIQEGAKLVTSGQDVLAEFEF
;
A
#
# COMPACT_ATOMS: atom_id res chain seq x y z
N LYS A 1 16.40 11.55 5.81
CA LYS A 1 16.57 12.41 4.62
C LYS A 1 17.40 11.71 3.54
N ARG A 2 18.56 11.10 3.85
CA ARG A 2 19.39 10.36 2.88
C ARG A 2 18.63 9.51 1.85
N LEU A 3 17.65 8.70 2.26
CA LEU A 3 16.82 7.91 1.32
C LEU A 3 15.97 8.78 0.39
N GLN A 4 15.30 9.80 0.94
CA GLN A 4 14.49 10.73 0.15
C GLN A 4 15.37 11.55 -0.80
N ASP A 5 16.55 11.98 -0.36
CA ASP A 5 17.50 12.74 -1.19
C ASP A 5 17.98 11.87 -2.37
N TYR A 6 18.33 10.61 -2.11
CA TYR A 6 18.67 9.63 -3.15
C TYR A 6 17.51 9.41 -4.14
N ILE A 7 16.29 9.15 -3.65
CA ILE A 7 15.12 8.97 -4.53
C ILE A 7 14.82 10.24 -5.33
N GLY A 8 15.00 11.43 -4.74
CA GLY A 8 14.77 12.70 -5.43
C GLY A 8 15.80 13.01 -6.52
N ASN A 9 17.05 12.56 -6.35
CA ASN A 9 18.13 12.80 -7.31
C ASN A 9 18.20 11.74 -8.41
N ASP A 10 17.97 10.47 -8.06
CA ASP A 10 18.19 9.32 -8.94
C ASP A 10 16.89 8.64 -9.42
N HIS A 11 15.74 9.00 -8.84
CA HIS A 11 14.43 8.44 -9.14
C HIS A 11 13.34 9.52 -9.22
N LEU A 12 12.17 9.28 -8.61
CA LEU A 12 11.02 10.20 -8.63
C LEU A 12 10.44 10.39 -7.23
N VAL A 13 10.22 11.65 -6.87
CA VAL A 13 9.39 12.06 -5.73
C VAL A 13 8.24 12.90 -6.25
N LEU A 14 7.02 12.53 -5.87
CA LEU A 14 5.79 13.24 -6.26
C LEU A 14 5.11 13.83 -5.03
N SER A 15 4.60 15.05 -5.14
CA SER A 15 3.81 15.75 -4.12
C SER A 15 2.76 16.63 -4.78
N GLU A 16 1.58 16.73 -4.17
CA GLU A 16 0.55 17.72 -4.53
C GLU A 16 0.72 19.05 -3.76
N TYR A 17 1.65 19.09 -2.81
CA TYR A 17 1.95 20.25 -1.96
C TYR A 17 3.20 20.96 -2.43
N GLY A 18 3.19 22.29 -2.36
CA GLY A 18 4.26 23.17 -2.83
C GLY A 18 5.50 23.19 -1.92
N PRO A 19 6.60 23.80 -2.41
CA PRO A 19 7.83 23.92 -1.63
C PRO A 19 7.61 24.66 -0.29
N GLY A 20 8.09 24.07 0.80
CA GLY A 20 8.00 24.66 2.15
C GLY A 20 6.74 24.32 2.94
N GLU A 21 5.73 23.72 2.30
CA GLU A 21 4.55 23.23 3.00
C GLU A 21 4.90 22.10 3.97
N GLN A 22 4.41 22.20 5.20
CA GLN A 22 4.63 21.18 6.22
C GLN A 22 3.61 20.04 6.08
N PRO A 23 3.98 18.79 6.40
CA PRO A 23 3.03 17.69 6.41
C PRO A 23 1.98 17.88 7.50
N LEU A 24 0.71 17.93 7.12
CA LEU A 24 -0.42 17.95 8.04
C LEU A 24 -1.00 16.55 8.20
N LYS A 25 -1.67 16.26 9.33
CA LYS A 25 -2.23 14.93 9.61
C LYS A 25 -3.14 14.40 8.49
N PHE A 26 -3.90 15.28 7.84
CA PHE A 26 -4.79 14.92 6.73
C PHE A 26 -4.07 14.74 5.39
N HIS A 27 -2.81 15.19 5.24
CA HIS A 27 -2.02 14.97 4.02
C HIS A 27 -1.67 13.49 3.84
N PHE A 28 -1.50 12.75 4.94
CA PHE A 28 -1.14 11.33 4.90
C PHE A 28 -2.22 10.46 4.22
N PRO A 29 -3.49 10.45 4.68
CA PRO A 29 -4.55 9.70 3.99
C PRO A 29 -4.84 10.29 2.60
N ALA A 30 -4.75 11.60 2.42
CA ALA A 30 -4.98 12.23 1.12
C ALA A 30 -3.97 11.75 0.05
N ARG A 31 -2.69 11.57 0.41
CA ARG A 31 -1.66 11.10 -0.51
C ARG A 31 -1.83 9.62 -0.86
N ASN A 32 -2.35 8.79 0.04
CA ASN A 32 -2.47 7.34 -0.18
C ASN A 32 -3.28 6.98 -1.44
N ARG A 33 -4.26 7.80 -1.83
CA ARG A 33 -5.00 7.61 -3.10
C ARG A 33 -4.09 7.69 -4.33
N ILE A 34 -3.04 8.50 -4.29
CA ILE A 34 -2.09 8.63 -5.40
C ILE A 34 -1.27 7.36 -5.51
N ILE A 35 -0.89 6.76 -4.38
CA ILE A 35 -0.19 5.47 -4.36
C ILE A 35 -1.08 4.40 -4.98
N ALA A 36 -2.33 4.28 -4.52
CA ALA A 36 -3.28 3.31 -5.06
C ALA A 36 -3.52 3.52 -6.57
N GLY A 37 -3.75 4.76 -7.00
CA GLY A 37 -4.09 5.08 -8.38
C GLY A 37 -2.93 4.96 -9.38
N LEU A 38 -1.67 5.11 -8.94
CA LEU A 38 -0.49 4.97 -9.81
C LEU A 38 0.00 3.52 -9.93
N CYS A 39 -0.37 2.65 -9.01
CA CYS A 39 0.03 1.24 -9.02
C CYS A 39 -0.90 0.38 -9.88
N ARG A 40 -0.37 -0.69 -10.47
CA ARG A 40 -1.19 -1.76 -11.07
C ARG A 40 -1.85 -2.62 -9.99
N GLY A 41 -1.10 -2.94 -8.94
CA GLY A 41 -1.61 -3.59 -7.74
C GLY A 41 -0.84 -3.18 -6.49
N VAL A 42 -1.44 -3.42 -5.33
CA VAL A 42 -0.91 -3.06 -4.01
C VAL A 42 -0.66 -4.32 -3.20
N ILE A 43 0.53 -4.44 -2.62
CA ILE A 43 0.89 -5.56 -1.73
C ILE A 43 1.00 -5.04 -0.30
N VAL A 44 0.31 -5.72 0.63
CA VAL A 44 0.41 -5.46 2.07
C VAL A 44 1.18 -6.60 2.72
N ALA A 45 2.33 -6.27 3.30
CA ALA A 45 3.14 -7.25 4.03
C ALA A 45 2.66 -7.44 5.46
N GLU A 46 2.30 -6.36 6.15
CA GLU A 46 1.84 -6.38 7.53
C GLU A 46 0.91 -5.18 7.77
N ALA A 47 -0.23 -5.42 8.42
CA ALA A 47 -1.15 -4.37 8.82
C ALA A 47 -2.05 -4.85 9.97
N LYS A 48 -2.15 -4.03 11.02
CA LYS A 48 -3.19 -4.17 12.05
C LYS A 48 -4.53 -3.65 11.54
N MET A 49 -5.61 -4.05 12.20
CA MET A 49 -6.89 -3.36 12.06
C MET A 49 -6.73 -1.85 12.33
N ARG A 50 -7.40 -1.03 11.51
CA ARG A 50 -7.30 0.45 11.53
C ARG A 50 -5.92 1.02 11.18
N SER A 51 -5.03 0.23 10.57
CA SER A 51 -3.79 0.75 9.98
C SER A 51 -4.08 1.71 8.83
N GLY A 52 -3.28 2.78 8.70
CA GLY A 52 -3.37 3.69 7.56
C GLY A 52 -3.09 3.01 6.20
N SER A 53 -2.43 1.85 6.21
CA SER A 53 -2.25 1.02 5.01
C SER A 53 -3.55 0.46 4.47
N LEU A 54 -4.55 0.18 5.34
CA LEU A 54 -5.86 -0.33 4.93
C LEU A 54 -6.59 0.68 4.05
N ILE A 55 -6.49 1.98 4.36
CA ILE A 55 -7.07 3.06 3.55
C ILE A 55 -6.56 3.01 2.11
N THR A 56 -5.26 2.73 1.91
CA THR A 56 -4.69 2.59 0.56
C THR A 56 -5.26 1.38 -0.17
N CYS A 57 -5.49 0.28 0.55
CA CYS A 57 -5.94 -0.99 -0.02
C CYS A 57 -7.43 -0.97 -0.34
N GLU A 58 -8.25 -0.42 0.55
CA GLU A 58 -9.67 -0.15 0.32
C GLU A 58 -9.82 0.73 -0.93
N ARG A 59 -9.05 1.82 -1.03
CA ARG A 59 -9.04 2.67 -2.22
C ARG A 59 -8.61 1.92 -3.48
N ALA A 60 -7.60 1.07 -3.39
CA ALA A 60 -7.14 0.26 -4.51
C ALA A 60 -8.25 -0.70 -4.99
N MET A 61 -8.94 -1.39 -4.07
CA MET A 61 -10.09 -2.24 -4.39
C MET A 61 -11.25 -1.45 -5.02
N GLU A 62 -11.60 -0.29 -4.46
CA GLU A 62 -12.64 0.60 -4.99
C GLU A 62 -12.35 1.04 -6.44
N GLU A 63 -11.07 1.24 -6.76
CA GLU A 63 -10.60 1.64 -8.10
C GLU A 63 -10.35 0.44 -9.04
N GLY A 64 -10.68 -0.79 -8.61
CA GLY A 64 -10.50 -2.01 -9.40
C GLY A 64 -9.03 -2.39 -9.62
N ARG A 65 -8.16 -2.06 -8.67
CA ARG A 65 -6.75 -2.49 -8.65
C ARG A 65 -6.60 -3.79 -7.88
N ASP A 66 -5.63 -4.59 -8.29
CA ASP A 66 -5.32 -5.84 -7.59
C ASP A 66 -4.75 -5.53 -6.20
N VAL A 67 -5.30 -6.18 -5.18
CA VAL A 67 -4.78 -6.11 -3.82
C VAL A 67 -4.31 -7.49 -3.39
N PHE A 68 -3.08 -7.53 -2.89
CA PHE A 68 -2.43 -8.72 -2.40
C PHE A 68 -2.10 -8.55 -0.92
N ALA A 69 -2.27 -9.61 -0.15
CA ALA A 69 -1.98 -9.59 1.28
C ALA A 69 -1.15 -10.82 1.67
N ILE A 70 -0.08 -10.56 2.41
CA ILE A 70 0.77 -11.62 2.97
C ILE A 70 0.14 -12.07 4.28
N PRO A 71 -0.18 -13.38 4.45
CA PRO A 71 -0.70 -13.87 5.71
C PRO A 71 0.43 -13.90 6.75
N GLY A 72 0.07 -13.63 8.01
CA GLY A 72 0.99 -13.79 9.13
C GLY A 72 0.33 -14.42 10.35
N SER A 73 1.04 -14.38 11.48
CA SER A 73 0.60 -14.94 12.76
C SER A 73 -0.69 -14.30 13.24
N ILE A 74 -1.62 -15.13 13.76
CA ILE A 74 -2.82 -14.65 14.45
C ILE A 74 -2.57 -14.33 15.93
N LEU A 75 -1.36 -14.60 16.44
CA LEU A 75 -1.08 -14.52 17.88
C LEU A 75 -0.65 -13.12 18.35
N ASP A 76 -0.04 -12.32 17.47
CA ASP A 76 0.50 -10.99 17.80
C ASP A 76 -0.39 -9.83 17.32
N GLY A 77 -1.42 -10.13 16.52
CA GLY A 77 -2.36 -9.17 15.95
C GLY A 77 -1.73 -8.23 14.92
N LEU A 78 -0.49 -8.46 14.47
CA LEU A 78 0.18 -7.62 13.48
C LEU A 78 -0.40 -7.82 12.08
N SER A 79 -1.01 -8.98 11.83
CA SER A 79 -1.53 -9.39 10.52
C SER A 79 -3.06 -9.33 10.40
N ASP A 80 -3.77 -8.87 11.43
CA ASP A 80 -5.24 -8.86 11.44
C ASP A 80 -5.83 -8.10 10.24
N GLY A 81 -5.20 -7.00 9.83
CA GLY A 81 -5.58 -6.24 8.66
C GLY A 81 -5.28 -6.98 7.34
N CYS A 82 -4.18 -7.73 7.26
CA CYS A 82 -3.92 -8.60 6.11
C CYS A 82 -4.98 -9.69 6.00
N HIS A 83 -5.33 -10.35 7.13
CA HIS A 83 -6.37 -11.38 7.14
C HIS A 83 -7.74 -10.82 6.79
N HIS A 84 -8.09 -9.63 7.27
CA HIS A 84 -9.30 -8.93 6.89
C HIS A 84 -9.34 -8.63 5.39
N LEU A 85 -8.26 -8.09 4.81
CA LEU A 85 -8.19 -7.84 3.37
C LEU A 85 -8.38 -9.12 2.55
N ILE A 86 -7.79 -10.25 2.99
CA ILE A 86 -7.97 -11.54 2.33
C ILE A 86 -9.45 -11.97 2.37
N GLN A 87 -10.14 -11.75 3.50
CA GLN A 87 -11.56 -12.03 3.63
C GLN A 87 -12.44 -11.13 2.73
N GLU A 88 -12.01 -9.89 2.49
CA GLU A 88 -12.67 -8.94 1.58
C GLU A 88 -12.33 -9.18 0.10
N GLY A 89 -11.50 -10.19 -0.21
CA GLY A 89 -11.19 -10.59 -1.59
C GLY A 89 -9.80 -10.20 -2.09
N ALA A 90 -8.92 -9.66 -1.24
CA ALA A 90 -7.50 -9.55 -1.59
C ALA A 90 -6.92 -10.95 -1.84
N LYS A 91 -6.06 -11.07 -2.84
CA LYS A 91 -5.38 -12.33 -3.12
C LYS A 91 -4.33 -12.61 -2.04
N LEU A 92 -4.43 -13.76 -1.40
CA LEU A 92 -3.38 -14.25 -0.50
C LEU A 92 -2.12 -14.57 -1.33
N VAL A 93 -0.99 -14.03 -0.91
CA VAL A 93 0.32 -14.29 -1.55
C VAL A 93 1.37 -14.68 -0.51
N THR A 94 2.27 -15.56 -0.89
CA THR A 94 3.40 -16.01 -0.06
C THR A 94 4.75 -15.83 -0.75
N SER A 95 4.74 -15.48 -2.03
CA SER A 95 5.92 -15.22 -2.84
C SER A 95 5.69 -14.10 -3.85
N GLY A 96 6.78 -13.54 -4.40
CA GLY A 96 6.70 -12.59 -5.51
C GLY A 96 6.12 -13.22 -6.78
N GLN A 97 6.30 -14.53 -6.97
CA GLN A 97 5.75 -15.28 -8.09
C GLN A 97 4.22 -15.29 -8.08
N ASP A 98 3.58 -15.35 -6.90
CA ASP A 98 2.12 -15.33 -6.78
C ASP A 98 1.51 -14.01 -7.29
N VAL A 99 2.27 -12.92 -7.15
CA VAL A 99 1.91 -11.57 -7.65
C VAL A 99 2.16 -11.50 -9.15
N LEU A 100 3.36 -11.91 -9.60
CA LEU A 100 3.73 -11.85 -11.01
C LEU A 100 2.82 -12.71 -11.89
N ALA A 101 2.28 -13.82 -11.36
CA ALA A 101 1.34 -14.67 -12.09
C ALA A 101 0.01 -13.98 -12.45
N GLU A 102 -0.38 -12.90 -11.75
CA GLU A 102 -1.59 -12.12 -12.10
C GLU A 102 -1.35 -11.14 -13.24
N PHE A 103 -0.10 -10.77 -13.48
CA PHE A 103 0.25 -9.86 -14.56
C PHE A 103 0.80 -10.70 -15.71
N GLU A 104 -0.06 -11.01 -16.68
CA GLU A 104 0.36 -11.67 -17.92
C GLU A 104 1.53 -10.88 -18.55
N PHE A 105 2.67 -11.54 -18.72
CA PHE A 105 3.83 -11.06 -19.45
C PHE A 105 4.03 -11.88 -20.73
#